data_AF-A0A6J8DK59-F1
#
_entry.id   AF-A0A6J8DK59-F1
#
_cell.length_a   1.000
_cell.length_b   1.000
_cell.length_c   1.000
_cell.angle_alpha   90.00
_cell.angle_beta   90.00
_cell.angle_gamma   90.00
#
_symmetry.space_group_name_H-M   'P 1'
#
loop_
_entity.id
_entity.type
_entity.pdbx_description
1 polymer ?
#
loop_
_entity_poly.entity_id
_entity_poly.type
_entity_poly.pdbx_seq_one_letter_code
_entity_poly.pdbx_strand_id
1 'polypeptide(L)'
;MKDSNILALTATANGMSQKNICSSLRMKEPDRPNVYLSVEKRPPFTGGENTAEESMFKTVDPIIQELKTEMEKYRKTIVYVPLKWCGVLHQRIVISIANVTSDTDAESFSPIVSQYHSPQSQQLKAWITQDMKDLEKGSLRLLYATEAYGMGIDVPDVRHVVHIGPPSTMEKSLVFNKNQKAVALNMLKTYFKSENGIQNSVLPQIHTGLSENLALKISCNMRYADPEVISEDFPDLKPSYDLNISKIISRVKSI
;
A
#
# COMPACT_ATOMS: atom_id res chain seq x y z
N MET A 1 3.61 0.19 36.55
CA MET A 1 3.41 0.22 35.08
C MET A 1 4.55 -0.60 34.49
N LYS A 2 4.25 -1.60 33.65
CA LYS A 2 5.31 -2.33 32.93
C LYS A 2 6.03 -1.38 31.99
N ASP A 3 7.35 -1.47 31.92
CA ASP A 3 8.12 -0.82 30.85
C ASP A 3 7.72 -1.43 29.52
N SER A 4 6.95 -0.68 28.73
CA SER A 4 6.53 -1.10 27.38
C SER A 4 7.45 -0.45 26.35
N ASN A 5 8.07 -1.27 25.52
CA ASN A 5 8.85 -0.78 24.39
C ASN A 5 7.89 -0.27 23.30
N ILE A 6 8.12 0.96 22.83
CA ILE A 6 7.29 1.60 21.80
C ILE A 6 8.07 1.60 20.49
N LEU A 7 7.50 0.99 19.45
CA LEU A 7 7.99 1.10 18.08
C LEU A 7 6.99 1.92 17.27
N ALA A 8 7.43 3.05 16.72
CA ALA A 8 6.62 3.91 15.87
C ALA A 8 7.06 3.80 14.42
N LEU A 9 6.19 3.29 13.55
CA LEU A 9 6.46 3.11 12.11
C LEU A 9 5.61 4.08 11.30
N THR A 10 6.20 4.68 10.27
CA THR A 10 5.55 5.68 9.41
C THR A 10 6.22 5.66 8.04
N ALA A 11 5.42 5.78 6.97
CA ALA A 11 5.93 5.70 5.60
C ALA A 11 6.59 7.00 5.12
N THR A 12 6.22 8.16 5.69
CA THR A 12 6.76 9.47 5.29
C THR A 12 6.96 10.41 6.48
N ALA A 13 7.85 10.07 7.42
CA ALA A 13 8.27 11.04 8.44
C ALA A 13 9.54 11.77 8.04
N ASN A 14 9.38 13.04 7.61
CA ASN A 14 10.49 13.98 7.56
C ASN A 14 10.99 14.29 9.00
N GLY A 15 12.15 14.94 9.13
CA GLY A 15 12.77 15.18 10.44
C GLY A 15 11.89 15.96 11.43
N MET A 16 10.95 16.78 10.95
CA MET A 16 10.00 17.49 11.81
C MET A 16 8.89 16.55 12.33
N SER A 17 8.33 15.71 11.46
CA SER A 17 7.37 14.68 11.86
C SER A 17 7.97 13.69 12.86
N GLN A 18 9.24 13.28 12.66
CA GLN A 18 9.94 12.39 13.60
C GLN A 18 10.06 13.01 15.00
N LYS A 19 10.46 14.29 15.10
CA LYS A 19 10.55 15.02 16.37
C LYS A 19 9.19 15.13 17.07
N ASN A 20 8.13 15.41 16.31
CA ASN A 20 6.77 15.51 16.85
C ASN A 20 6.27 14.16 17.38
N ILE A 21 6.52 13.07 16.64
CA ILE A 21 6.18 11.70 17.06
C ILE A 21 6.94 11.34 18.33
N CYS A 22 8.27 11.54 18.36
CA CYS A 22 9.10 11.23 19.53
C CYS A 22 8.65 12.01 20.76
N SER A 23 8.33 13.30 20.60
CA SER A 23 7.85 14.15 21.70
C SER A 23 6.49 13.70 22.22
N SER A 24 5.55 13.39 21.31
CA SER A 24 4.19 12.97 21.66
C SER A 24 4.19 11.62 22.38
N LEU A 25 5.04 10.68 21.93
CA LEU A 25 5.20 9.36 22.52
C LEU A 25 6.20 9.35 23.68
N ARG A 26 6.80 10.51 24.03
CA ARG A 26 7.82 10.67 25.07
C ARG A 26 9.00 9.69 24.91
N MET A 27 9.39 9.41 23.67
CA MET A 27 10.50 8.52 23.36
C MET A 27 11.82 9.18 23.74
N LYS A 28 12.61 8.51 24.56
CA LYS A 28 14.00 8.89 24.88
C LYS A 28 14.93 7.94 24.13
N GLU A 29 15.74 8.49 23.24
CA GLU A 29 16.64 7.73 22.35
C GLU A 29 15.88 6.66 21.55
N PRO A 30 15.08 7.09 20.56
CA PRO A 30 14.19 6.19 19.83
C PRO A 30 14.94 5.13 19.02
N ASP A 31 16.16 5.43 18.59
CA ASP A 31 17.00 4.50 17.83
C ASP A 31 17.66 3.49 18.76
N ARG A 32 17.56 2.21 18.39
CA ARG A 32 18.13 1.10 19.14
C ARG A 32 19.05 0.30 18.23
N PRO A 33 20.25 -0.08 18.69
CA PRO A 33 21.24 -0.76 17.85
C PRO A 33 20.79 -2.15 17.39
N ASN A 34 19.78 -2.72 18.02
CA ASN A 34 19.19 -4.03 17.67
C ASN A 34 17.92 -3.92 16.80
N VAL A 35 17.54 -2.71 16.35
CA VAL A 35 16.39 -2.49 15.48
C VAL A 35 16.90 -1.91 14.16
N TYR A 36 16.55 -2.56 13.05
CA TYR A 36 17.02 -2.21 11.72
C TYR A 36 15.84 -1.93 10.80
N LEU A 37 15.94 -0.88 9.98
CA LEU A 37 14.97 -0.55 8.94
C LEU A 37 15.53 -0.91 7.57
N SER A 38 14.82 -1.77 6.84
CA SER A 38 15.07 -2.02 5.41
C SER A 38 13.91 -1.44 4.60
N VAL A 39 14.22 -0.84 3.45
CA VAL A 39 13.24 -0.29 2.52
C VAL A 39 13.52 -0.86 1.14
N GLU A 40 12.55 -1.61 0.61
CA GLU A 40 12.63 -2.20 -0.70
C GLU A 40 11.58 -1.63 -1.64
N LYS A 41 11.98 -1.42 -2.90
CA LYS A 41 11.08 -0.93 -3.93
C LYS A 41 10.32 -2.11 -4.54
N ARG A 42 9.02 -2.18 -4.25
CA ARG A 42 8.09 -3.12 -4.89
C ARG A 42 8.01 -2.85 -6.42
N PRO A 43 7.90 -3.90 -7.27
CA PRO A 43 7.69 -3.73 -8.71
C PRO A 43 6.51 -2.80 -9.02
N PRO A 44 6.61 -1.84 -9.95
CA PRO A 44 5.50 -0.96 -10.28
C PRO A 44 4.37 -1.76 -10.95
N PHE A 45 3.13 -1.58 -10.49
CA PHE A 45 1.94 -2.07 -11.20
C PHE A 45 1.25 -0.97 -12.02
N THR A 46 1.68 0.28 -11.84
CA THR A 46 1.24 1.42 -12.66
C THR A 46 2.19 1.55 -13.85
N GLY A 47 1.66 1.70 -15.07
CA GLY A 47 2.46 1.81 -16.29
C GLY A 47 2.46 0.58 -17.21
N GLY A 48 1.73 -0.49 -16.87
CA GLY A 48 1.43 -1.61 -17.77
C GLY A 48 2.37 -2.82 -17.71
N GLU A 49 3.46 -2.76 -16.93
CA GLU A 49 4.43 -3.87 -16.86
C GLU A 49 4.05 -4.99 -15.89
N ASN A 50 3.24 -4.70 -14.86
CA ASN A 50 2.76 -5.70 -13.91
C ASN A 50 1.31 -5.42 -13.54
N THR A 51 0.53 -6.46 -13.28
CA THR A 51 -0.75 -6.34 -12.57
C THR A 51 -0.51 -6.05 -11.07
N ALA A 52 -1.56 -5.59 -10.38
CA ALA A 52 -1.49 -5.38 -8.92
C ALA A 52 -1.16 -6.68 -8.17
N GLU A 53 -1.61 -7.83 -8.69
CA GLU A 53 -1.34 -9.17 -8.18
C GLU A 53 0.09 -9.60 -8.42
N GLU A 54 0.59 -9.51 -9.66
CA GLU A 54 1.98 -9.87 -9.98
C GLU A 54 2.98 -9.08 -9.16
N SER A 55 2.76 -7.77 -9.06
CA SER A 55 3.57 -6.88 -8.25
C SER A 55 3.47 -7.24 -6.75
N MET A 56 2.33 -7.75 -6.29
CA MET A 56 2.18 -8.24 -4.92
C MET A 56 2.93 -9.55 -4.72
N PHE A 57 2.66 -10.56 -5.55
CA PHE A 57 3.28 -11.88 -5.45
C PHE A 57 4.80 -11.81 -5.55
N LYS A 58 5.35 -11.04 -6.49
CA LYS A 58 6.81 -10.80 -6.57
C LYS A 58 7.40 -10.22 -5.28
N THR A 59 6.62 -9.48 -4.49
CA THR A 59 7.07 -8.92 -3.20
C THR A 59 7.04 -9.96 -2.08
N VAL A 60 6.05 -10.86 -2.06
CA VAL A 60 5.89 -11.85 -0.97
C VAL A 60 6.52 -13.21 -1.27
N ASP A 61 6.76 -13.54 -2.54
CA ASP A 61 7.28 -14.84 -2.94
C ASP A 61 8.63 -15.17 -2.28
N PRO A 62 9.58 -14.22 -2.07
CA PRO A 62 10.80 -14.50 -1.30
C PRO A 62 10.52 -14.97 0.15
N ILE A 63 9.58 -14.31 0.84
CA ILE A 63 9.14 -14.70 2.20
C ILE A 63 8.56 -16.11 2.18
N ILE A 64 7.78 -16.44 1.15
CA ILE A 64 7.20 -17.78 0.96
C ILE A 64 8.32 -18.82 0.78
N GLN A 65 9.34 -18.55 -0.03
CA GLN A 65 10.44 -19.50 -0.26
C GLN A 65 11.28 -19.72 1.00
N GLU A 66 11.57 -18.66 1.75
CA GLU A 66 12.30 -18.79 3.02
C GLU A 66 11.49 -19.58 4.05
N LEU A 67 10.19 -19.28 4.21
CA LEU A 67 9.32 -20.03 5.12
C LEU A 67 9.25 -21.51 4.74
N LYS A 68 9.14 -21.83 3.45
CA LYS A 68 9.14 -23.24 2.97
C LYS A 68 10.44 -23.97 3.26
N THR A 69 11.54 -23.24 3.36
CA THR A 69 12.87 -23.80 3.63
C THR A 69 13.09 -24.00 5.13
N GLU A 70 12.68 -23.01 5.95
CA GLU A 70 12.94 -23.02 7.40
C GLU A 70 11.81 -23.65 8.23
N MET A 71 10.57 -23.62 7.74
CA MET A 71 9.37 -24.16 8.37
C MET A 71 9.23 -23.73 9.84
N GLU A 72 9.27 -24.65 10.80
CA GLU A 72 9.15 -24.36 12.23
C GLU A 72 10.33 -23.55 12.77
N LYS A 73 11.46 -23.49 12.06
CA LYS A 73 12.62 -22.64 12.43
C LYS A 73 12.50 -21.22 11.89
N TYR A 74 11.52 -20.95 11.03
CA TYR A 74 11.34 -19.62 10.45
C TYR A 74 11.09 -18.60 11.55
N ARG A 75 11.76 -17.46 11.44
CA ARG A 75 11.66 -16.41 12.45
C ARG A 75 10.25 -15.83 12.46
N LYS A 76 9.66 -15.63 13.65
CA LYS A 76 8.32 -15.03 13.81
C LYS A 76 8.25 -13.69 13.07
N THR A 77 7.41 -13.64 12.05
CA THR A 77 7.29 -12.55 11.09
C THR A 77 5.83 -12.11 10.95
N ILE A 78 5.59 -10.81 11.09
CA ILE A 78 4.27 -10.21 10.86
C ILE A 78 4.34 -9.42 9.56
N VAL A 79 3.42 -9.68 8.64
CA VAL A 79 3.32 -8.97 7.36
C VAL A 79 2.00 -8.20 7.34
N TYR A 80 2.10 -6.88 7.50
CA TYR A 80 0.96 -5.98 7.39
C TYR A 80 0.61 -5.73 5.94
N VAL A 81 -0.64 -6.03 5.58
CA VAL A 81 -1.19 -5.89 4.23
C VAL A 81 -2.59 -5.28 4.27
N PRO A 82 -3.04 -4.62 3.19
CA PRO A 82 -4.44 -4.25 3.03
C PRO A 82 -5.37 -5.47 3.12
N LEU A 83 -6.57 -5.29 3.69
CA LEU A 83 -7.55 -6.36 3.93
C LEU A 83 -7.78 -7.28 2.71
N LYS A 84 -7.85 -6.70 1.51
CA LYS A 84 -8.06 -7.46 0.25
C LYS A 84 -6.98 -8.52 -0.03
N TRP A 85 -5.78 -8.35 0.55
CA TRP A 85 -4.64 -9.24 0.34
C TRP A 85 -4.50 -10.31 1.42
N CYS A 86 -5.05 -10.12 2.64
CA CYS A 86 -4.92 -11.10 3.73
C CYS A 86 -5.32 -12.51 3.27
N GLY A 87 -6.54 -12.65 2.75
CA GLY A 87 -7.08 -13.95 2.33
C GLY A 87 -6.31 -14.55 1.15
N VAL A 88 -6.03 -13.73 0.13
CA VAL A 88 -5.33 -14.16 -1.10
C VAL A 88 -3.92 -14.68 -0.77
N LEU A 89 -3.17 -13.96 0.05
CA LEU A 89 -1.80 -14.31 0.42
C LEU A 89 -1.76 -15.53 1.34
N HIS A 90 -2.68 -15.60 2.30
CA HIS A 90 -2.84 -16.76 3.17
C HIS A 90 -3.15 -18.03 2.36
N GLN A 91 -4.11 -17.96 1.44
CA GLN A 91 -4.45 -19.11 0.60
C GLN A 91 -3.27 -19.53 -0.29
N ARG A 92 -2.58 -18.57 -0.92
CA ARG A 92 -1.41 -18.84 -1.78
C ARG A 92 -0.34 -19.62 -1.04
N ILE A 93 0.01 -19.21 0.18
CA ILE A 93 1.09 -19.86 0.93
C ILE A 93 0.66 -21.22 1.49
N VAL A 94 -0.58 -21.37 1.95
CA VAL A 94 -1.12 -22.66 2.40
C VAL A 94 -1.04 -23.69 1.27
N ILE A 95 -1.46 -23.32 0.05
CA ILE A 95 -1.32 -24.18 -1.14
C ILE A 95 0.17 -24.47 -1.43
N SER A 96 1.03 -23.45 -1.31
CA SER A 96 2.46 -23.59 -1.60
C SER A 96 3.20 -24.51 -0.62
N ILE A 97 2.76 -24.56 0.65
CA ILE A 97 3.28 -25.45 1.69
C ILE A 97 2.72 -26.87 1.52
N ALA A 98 1.41 -27.01 1.29
CA ALA A 98 0.78 -28.32 1.10
C ALA A 98 1.40 -29.13 -0.04
N ASN A 99 1.84 -28.45 -1.11
CA ASN A 99 2.57 -29.07 -2.23
C ASN A 99 3.98 -29.58 -1.86
N VAL A 100 4.52 -29.21 -0.70
CA VAL A 100 5.82 -29.67 -0.20
C VAL A 100 5.67 -30.75 0.87
N THR A 101 4.59 -30.72 1.66
CA THR A 101 4.39 -31.58 2.85
C THR A 101 3.52 -32.81 2.58
N SER A 102 3.41 -33.26 1.33
CA SER A 102 2.49 -34.32 0.90
C SER A 102 2.74 -35.73 1.48
N ASP A 103 3.63 -35.88 2.47
CA ASP A 103 4.05 -37.17 3.06
C ASP A 103 3.76 -37.33 4.56
N THR A 104 3.07 -36.41 5.23
CA THR A 104 2.85 -36.52 6.70
C THR A 104 1.38 -36.50 7.12
N ASP A 105 1.05 -37.44 8.00
CA ASP A 105 -0.25 -37.71 8.60
C ASP A 105 -1.03 -36.45 9.01
N ALA A 106 -2.29 -36.40 8.59
CA ALA A 106 -3.17 -35.23 8.62
C ALA A 106 -3.65 -34.78 10.01
N GLU A 107 -3.16 -35.36 11.11
CA GLU A 107 -3.81 -35.22 12.43
C GLU A 107 -3.23 -34.15 13.37
N SER A 108 -2.16 -33.43 13.05
CA SER A 108 -1.63 -32.40 13.98
C SER A 108 -0.88 -31.24 13.32
N PHE A 109 -1.35 -30.72 12.19
CA PHE A 109 -0.79 -29.47 11.67
C PHE A 109 -1.42 -28.27 12.38
N SER A 110 -0.82 -27.84 13.49
CA SER A 110 -1.01 -26.47 13.94
C SER A 110 -0.44 -25.56 12.84
N PRO A 111 -1.23 -24.64 12.27
CA PRO A 111 -0.81 -23.98 11.04
C PRO A 111 0.33 -23.01 11.34
N ILE A 112 1.49 -23.21 10.72
CA ILE A 112 2.64 -22.30 10.82
C ILE A 112 2.38 -20.91 10.19
N VAL A 113 1.26 -20.77 9.46
CA VAL A 113 0.79 -19.51 8.88
C VAL A 113 -0.65 -19.23 9.28
N SER A 114 -0.97 -17.98 9.57
CA SER A 114 -2.36 -17.53 9.69
C SER A 114 -2.58 -16.14 9.12
N GLN A 115 -3.82 -15.67 9.19
CA GLN A 115 -4.21 -14.31 8.86
C GLN A 115 -5.01 -13.68 10.00
N TYR A 116 -4.79 -12.39 10.26
CA TYR A 116 -5.52 -11.63 11.27
C TYR A 116 -6.12 -10.35 10.69
N HIS A 117 -7.45 -10.22 10.75
CA HIS A 117 -8.16 -9.04 10.28
C HIS A 117 -9.47 -8.79 11.01
N SER A 118 -10.02 -7.57 10.91
CA SER A 118 -11.25 -7.18 11.62
C SER A 118 -12.44 -8.12 11.38
N PRO A 119 -12.79 -8.52 10.14
CA PRO A 119 -13.88 -9.45 9.90
C PRO A 119 -13.45 -10.92 10.10
N GLN A 120 -13.09 -11.29 11.33
CA GLN A 120 -12.82 -12.66 11.78
C GLN A 120 -13.47 -12.92 13.13
N SER A 121 -13.75 -14.19 13.41
CA SER A 121 -14.32 -14.61 14.69
C SER A 121 -13.40 -14.27 15.85
N GLN A 122 -13.99 -13.89 16.99
CA GLN A 122 -13.25 -13.56 18.20
C GLN A 122 -12.43 -14.76 18.71
N GLN A 123 -12.96 -15.97 18.55
CA GLN A 123 -12.28 -17.22 18.91
C GLN A 123 -10.98 -17.40 18.12
N LEU A 124 -11.01 -17.19 16.80
CA LEU A 124 -9.82 -17.30 15.97
C LEU A 124 -8.79 -16.23 16.31
N LYS A 125 -9.23 -14.98 16.51
CA LYS A 125 -8.34 -13.89 16.94
C LYS A 125 -7.68 -14.18 18.29
N ALA A 126 -8.43 -14.73 19.24
CA ALA A 126 -7.91 -15.12 20.55
C ALA A 126 -6.87 -16.23 20.42
N TRP A 127 -7.15 -17.27 19.62
CA TRP A 127 -6.22 -18.36 19.35
C TRP A 127 -4.93 -17.84 18.70
N ILE A 128 -5.01 -17.05 17.62
CA ILE A 128 -3.82 -16.45 16.96
C ILE A 128 -3.00 -15.63 17.96
N THR A 129 -3.67 -14.81 18.76
CA THR A 129 -3.00 -13.95 19.75
C THR A 129 -2.30 -14.78 20.82
N GLN A 130 -2.91 -15.87 21.26
CA GLN A 130 -2.32 -16.78 22.24
C GLN A 130 -1.13 -17.54 21.66
N ASP A 131 -1.28 -18.12 20.46
CA ASP A 131 -0.21 -18.90 19.80
C ASP A 131 1.02 -18.00 19.50
N MET A 132 0.80 -16.81 18.94
CA MET A 132 1.90 -15.86 18.69
C MET A 132 2.65 -15.47 19.97
N LYS A 133 1.93 -15.37 21.11
CA LYS A 133 2.51 -15.03 22.42
C LYS A 133 3.25 -16.18 23.09
N ASP A 134 2.92 -17.42 22.74
CA ASP A 134 3.56 -18.59 23.31
C ASP A 134 4.98 -18.75 22.74
N LEU A 135 5.98 -18.77 23.62
CA LEU A 135 7.39 -18.90 23.27
C LEU A 135 7.82 -20.36 23.13
N GLU A 136 7.13 -21.28 23.80
CA GLU A 136 7.50 -22.69 23.86
C GLU A 136 6.66 -23.52 22.88
N LYS A 137 5.36 -23.27 22.83
CA LYS A 137 4.38 -24.07 22.07
C LYS A 137 3.77 -23.33 20.88
N GLY A 138 4.06 -22.04 20.73
CA GLY A 138 3.56 -21.22 19.63
C GLY A 138 4.12 -21.69 18.29
N SER A 139 3.22 -22.11 17.41
CA SER A 139 3.54 -22.70 16.11
C SER A 139 3.59 -21.67 14.98
N LEU A 140 2.90 -20.54 15.12
CA LEU A 140 2.82 -19.51 14.09
C LEU A 140 4.17 -18.85 13.86
N ARG A 141 4.63 -18.93 12.61
CA ARG A 141 5.86 -18.28 12.13
C ARG A 141 5.57 -17.11 11.21
N LEU A 142 4.47 -17.15 10.46
CA LEU A 142 4.07 -16.07 9.57
C LEU A 142 2.62 -15.64 9.85
N LEU A 143 2.41 -14.35 10.03
CA LEU A 143 1.08 -13.78 10.19
C LEU A 143 0.82 -12.69 9.15
N TYR A 144 -0.15 -12.89 8.27
CA TYR A 144 -0.68 -11.83 7.41
C TYR A 144 -1.73 -11.03 8.17
N ALA A 145 -1.43 -9.78 8.48
CA ALA A 145 -2.29 -8.95 9.32
C ALA A 145 -2.75 -7.69 8.61
N THR A 146 -3.92 -7.19 8.98
CA THR A 146 -4.23 -5.76 8.80
C THR A 146 -3.83 -4.98 10.06
N GLU A 147 -3.93 -3.67 10.00
CA GLU A 147 -3.75 -2.74 11.15
C GLU A 147 -4.61 -3.10 12.37
N ALA A 148 -5.63 -3.94 12.21
CA ALA A 148 -6.43 -4.46 13.31
C ALA A 148 -5.62 -5.33 14.29
N TYR A 149 -4.48 -5.86 13.85
CA TYR A 149 -3.53 -6.59 14.67
C TYR A 149 -2.45 -5.63 15.17
N GLY A 150 -2.72 -4.76 16.14
CA GLY A 150 -1.70 -3.78 16.55
C GLY A 150 -2.07 -2.97 17.79
N MET A 151 -3.35 -2.81 18.08
CA MET A 151 -3.77 -2.16 19.33
C MET A 151 -3.64 -3.13 20.52
N GLY A 152 -2.58 -2.97 21.31
CA GLY A 152 -2.46 -3.61 22.63
C GLY A 152 -2.00 -5.07 22.62
N ILE A 153 -1.44 -5.55 21.51
CA ILE A 153 -0.87 -6.90 21.42
C ILE A 153 0.65 -6.81 21.52
N ASP A 154 1.18 -7.22 22.68
CA ASP A 154 2.62 -7.40 22.90
C ASP A 154 2.99 -8.85 22.60
N VAL A 155 3.71 -9.08 21.50
CA VAL A 155 4.14 -10.41 21.05
C VAL A 155 5.66 -10.53 21.27
N PRO A 156 6.11 -11.45 22.13
CA PRO A 156 7.53 -11.67 22.33
C PRO A 156 8.13 -12.39 21.11
N ASP A 157 9.43 -12.17 20.92
CA ASP A 157 10.24 -12.86 19.90
C ASP A 157 9.84 -12.64 18.42
N VAL A 158 9.09 -11.58 18.12
CA VAL A 158 8.95 -11.12 16.73
C VAL A 158 10.32 -10.63 16.24
N ARG A 159 10.75 -11.11 15.07
CA ARG A 159 12.04 -10.76 14.45
C ARG A 159 11.89 -9.88 13.23
N HIS A 160 10.79 -10.02 12.51
CA HIS A 160 10.51 -9.20 11.34
C HIS A 160 9.08 -8.65 11.38
N VAL A 161 8.96 -7.38 11.05
CA VAL A 161 7.68 -6.71 10.79
C VAL A 161 7.79 -6.09 9.40
N VAL A 162 6.98 -6.57 8.47
CA VAL A 162 6.99 -6.15 7.07
C VAL A 162 5.71 -5.38 6.81
N HIS A 163 5.81 -4.14 6.34
CA HIS A 163 4.66 -3.37 5.87
C HIS A 163 4.61 -3.38 4.35
N ILE A 164 3.57 -3.98 3.78
CA ILE A 164 3.37 -3.99 2.34
C ILE A 164 2.21 -3.09 1.95
N GLY A 165 2.57 -1.97 1.35
CA GLY A 165 1.65 -0.91 0.99
C GLY A 165 1.70 0.24 2.01
N PRO A 166 1.18 1.41 1.64
CA PRO A 166 1.20 2.57 2.52
C PRO A 166 0.38 2.28 3.80
N PRO A 167 0.92 2.58 5.00
CA PRO A 167 0.17 2.52 6.25
C PRO A 167 -1.08 3.40 6.16
N SER A 168 -2.12 3.00 6.88
CA SER A 168 -3.50 3.47 6.62
C SER A 168 -3.81 4.92 7.04
N THR A 169 -2.88 5.65 7.66
CA THR A 169 -3.10 7.02 8.15
C THR A 169 -2.59 8.09 7.19
N MET A 170 -3.51 8.98 6.80
CA MET A 170 -3.42 10.17 5.93
C MET A 170 -2.83 10.01 4.51
N GLU A 171 -2.00 9.02 4.23
CA GLU A 171 -1.44 8.76 2.91
C GLU A 171 -2.43 8.15 1.92
N LYS A 172 -3.57 7.65 2.39
CA LYS A 172 -4.68 7.32 1.49
C LYS A 172 -4.99 8.51 0.60
N SER A 173 -5.00 9.75 1.10
CA SER A 173 -5.22 10.93 0.25
C SER A 173 -4.11 11.12 -0.80
N LEU A 174 -2.84 10.86 -0.49
CA LEU A 174 -1.70 11.09 -1.40
C LEU A 174 -1.55 9.99 -2.46
N VAL A 175 -1.79 8.72 -2.13
CA VAL A 175 -1.71 7.61 -3.10
C VAL A 175 -2.97 7.54 -3.97
N PHE A 176 -4.16 7.87 -3.43
CA PHE A 176 -5.35 8.13 -4.25
C PHE A 176 -5.10 9.30 -5.19
N ASN A 177 -4.49 10.39 -4.73
CA ASN A 177 -4.15 11.55 -5.57
C ASN A 177 -3.12 11.20 -6.66
N LYS A 178 -2.11 10.35 -6.39
CA LYS A 178 -1.19 9.87 -7.45
C LYS A 178 -1.91 9.04 -8.54
N ASN A 179 -2.84 8.17 -8.16
CA ASN A 179 -3.63 7.39 -9.11
C ASN A 179 -4.64 8.25 -9.87
N GLN A 180 -5.37 9.13 -9.18
CA GLN A 180 -6.27 10.11 -9.78
C GLN A 180 -5.52 11.03 -10.74
N LYS A 181 -4.34 11.52 -10.37
CA LYS A 181 -3.47 12.30 -11.27
C LYS A 181 -3.09 11.53 -12.52
N ALA A 182 -2.67 10.26 -12.40
CA ALA A 182 -2.31 9.44 -13.56
C ALA A 182 -3.52 9.18 -14.49
N VAL A 183 -4.70 8.92 -13.91
CA VAL A 183 -5.95 8.72 -14.64
C VAL A 183 -6.41 10.02 -15.33
N ALA A 184 -6.42 11.14 -14.60
CA ALA A 184 -6.73 12.47 -15.13
C ALA A 184 -5.78 12.86 -16.26
N LEU A 185 -4.47 12.63 -16.09
CA LEU A 185 -3.46 12.92 -17.10
C LEU A 185 -3.73 12.14 -18.38
N ASN A 186 -4.02 10.84 -18.28
CA ASN A 186 -4.29 10.01 -19.46
C ASN A 186 -5.59 10.42 -20.17
N MET A 187 -6.66 10.72 -19.41
CA MET A 187 -7.92 11.20 -19.97
C MET A 187 -7.77 12.55 -20.65
N LEU A 188 -7.07 13.50 -20.02
CA LEU A 188 -6.77 14.81 -20.59
C LEU A 188 -5.89 14.71 -21.83
N LYS A 189 -4.85 13.88 -21.83
CA LYS A 189 -4.02 13.64 -23.01
C LYS A 189 -4.84 13.07 -24.16
N THR A 190 -5.77 12.17 -23.88
CA THR A 190 -6.65 11.59 -24.90
C THR A 190 -7.61 12.63 -25.47
N TYR A 191 -8.25 13.41 -24.60
CA TYR A 191 -9.15 14.50 -24.98
C TYR A 191 -8.42 15.60 -25.78
N PHE A 192 -7.24 16.03 -25.33
CA PHE A 192 -6.46 17.07 -26.02
C PHE A 192 -6.01 16.58 -27.39
N LYS A 193 -5.65 15.29 -27.53
CA LYS A 193 -5.34 14.68 -28.83
C LYS A 193 -6.55 14.65 -29.77
N SER A 194 -7.77 14.41 -29.26
CA SER A 194 -8.97 14.46 -30.11
C SER A 194 -9.29 15.88 -30.57
N GLU A 195 -9.13 16.89 -29.71
CA GLU A 195 -9.37 18.30 -30.06
C GLU A 195 -8.32 18.88 -31.01
N ASN A 196 -7.07 18.41 -30.92
CA ASN A 196 -5.98 18.85 -31.78
C ASN A 196 -6.02 18.23 -33.19
N GLY A 197 -6.83 17.18 -33.40
CA GLY A 197 -6.85 16.40 -34.63
C GLY A 197 -5.56 15.59 -34.84
N ILE A 198 -5.67 14.41 -35.46
CA ILE A 198 -4.52 13.52 -35.71
C ILE A 198 -3.54 14.12 -36.76
N GLN A 199 -3.94 15.17 -37.50
CA GLN A 199 -3.18 15.67 -38.66
C GLN A 199 -2.31 16.92 -38.45
N ASN A 200 -2.48 17.72 -37.40
CA ASN A 200 -1.61 18.89 -37.15
C ASN A 200 -0.42 18.49 -36.28
N SER A 201 0.52 17.75 -36.87
CA SER A 201 1.76 17.30 -36.23
C SER A 201 2.77 18.43 -35.96
N VAL A 202 2.52 19.64 -36.46
CA VAL A 202 3.49 20.75 -36.50
C VAL A 202 3.26 21.76 -35.36
N LEU A 203 3.00 21.30 -34.13
CA LEU A 203 2.80 22.12 -32.90
C LEU A 203 1.32 22.43 -32.56
N PRO A 204 0.52 21.43 -32.19
CA PRO A 204 -0.90 21.59 -31.83
C PRO A 204 -1.17 22.58 -30.69
N GLN A 205 -0.21 22.76 -29.77
CA GLN A 205 -0.26 23.73 -28.68
C GLN A 205 -0.36 25.19 -29.13
N ILE A 206 0.05 25.51 -30.36
CA ILE A 206 -0.03 26.89 -30.91
C ILE A 206 -1.46 27.21 -31.37
N HIS A 207 -2.23 26.21 -31.77
CA HIS A 207 -3.56 26.41 -32.36
C HIS A 207 -4.72 26.30 -31.35
N THR A 208 -4.59 25.45 -30.33
CA THR A 208 -5.65 25.21 -29.34
C THR A 208 -5.26 25.57 -27.91
N GLY A 209 -3.96 25.78 -27.64
CA GLY A 209 -3.42 25.88 -26.28
C GLY A 209 -3.34 24.54 -25.53
N LEU A 210 -3.91 23.45 -26.07
CA LEU A 210 -4.03 22.15 -25.42
C LEU A 210 -2.74 21.31 -25.60
N SER A 211 -1.79 21.49 -24.68
CA SER A 211 -0.49 20.79 -24.67
C SER A 211 -0.40 19.67 -23.62
N GLU A 212 0.56 18.76 -23.78
CA GLU A 212 0.85 17.76 -22.73
C GLU A 212 1.29 18.41 -21.41
N ASN A 213 2.02 19.52 -21.47
CA ASN A 213 2.41 20.28 -20.28
C ASN A 213 1.21 20.89 -19.57
N LEU A 214 0.21 21.36 -20.32
CA LEU A 214 -1.04 21.84 -19.77
C LEU A 214 -1.84 20.69 -19.13
N ALA A 215 -1.92 19.53 -19.78
CA ALA A 215 -2.55 18.34 -19.21
C ALA A 215 -1.87 17.88 -17.91
N LEU A 216 -0.53 17.96 -17.84
CA LEU A 216 0.24 17.73 -16.61
C LEU A 216 -0.11 18.73 -15.52
N LYS A 217 -0.16 20.04 -15.82
CA LYS A 217 -0.54 21.07 -14.85
C LYS A 217 -1.94 20.87 -14.30
N ILE A 218 -2.91 20.60 -15.18
CA ILE A 218 -4.32 20.43 -14.81
C ILE A 218 -4.53 19.14 -14.00
N SER A 219 -3.94 18.02 -14.42
CA SER A 219 -4.07 16.74 -13.70
C SER A 219 -3.48 16.76 -12.28
N CYS A 220 -2.65 17.75 -11.93
CA CYS A 220 -2.08 17.89 -10.60
C CYS A 220 -3.01 18.56 -9.58
N ASN A 221 -4.16 19.12 -9.99
CA ASN A 221 -4.98 19.92 -9.08
C ASN A 221 -6.48 19.72 -9.31
N MET A 222 -7.16 19.19 -8.29
CA MET A 222 -8.59 18.88 -8.36
C MET A 222 -9.50 20.12 -8.31
N ARG A 223 -8.95 21.33 -8.10
CA ARG A 223 -9.72 22.60 -8.18
C ARG A 223 -10.28 22.85 -9.57
N TYR A 224 -9.63 22.33 -10.61
CA TYR A 224 -10.09 22.40 -12.00
C TYR A 224 -11.32 21.49 -12.26
N ALA A 225 -11.94 20.93 -11.23
CA ALA A 225 -13.32 20.45 -11.32
C ALA A 225 -14.30 21.62 -11.54
N ASP A 226 -13.91 22.84 -11.19
CA ASP A 226 -14.68 24.06 -11.42
C ASP A 226 -14.22 24.71 -12.74
N PRO A 227 -15.11 24.88 -13.75
CA PRO A 227 -14.75 25.51 -15.01
C PRO A 227 -14.39 26.99 -14.86
N GLU A 228 -14.91 27.71 -13.85
CA GLU A 228 -14.58 29.13 -13.63
C GLU A 228 -13.10 29.29 -13.27
N VAL A 229 -12.59 28.39 -12.42
CA VAL A 229 -11.18 28.36 -12.01
C VAL A 229 -10.24 28.04 -13.19
N ILE A 230 -10.70 27.24 -14.16
CA ILE A 230 -9.93 26.97 -15.39
C ILE A 230 -9.84 28.24 -16.24
N SER A 231 -10.96 28.95 -16.39
CA SER A 231 -11.03 30.18 -17.18
C SER A 231 -10.16 31.28 -16.59
N GLU A 232 -10.11 31.39 -15.26
CA GLU A 232 -9.23 32.34 -14.54
C GLU A 232 -7.74 32.00 -14.70
N ASP A 233 -7.36 30.73 -14.53
CA ASP A 233 -5.95 30.31 -14.56
C ASP A 233 -5.39 30.14 -15.99
N PHE A 234 -6.27 29.91 -16.98
CA PHE A 234 -5.93 29.68 -18.38
C PHE A 234 -6.83 30.48 -19.34
N PRO A 235 -6.78 31.82 -19.31
CA PRO A 235 -7.70 32.69 -20.05
C PRO A 235 -7.58 32.56 -21.59
N ASP A 236 -6.47 32.01 -22.08
CA ASP A 236 -6.22 31.79 -23.51
C ASP A 236 -6.93 30.52 -24.06
N LEU A 237 -7.51 29.69 -23.20
CA LEU A 237 -8.28 28.53 -23.63
C LEU A 237 -9.67 28.95 -24.13
N LYS A 238 -10.20 28.20 -25.09
CA LYS A 238 -11.58 28.39 -25.52
C LYS A 238 -12.52 27.99 -24.38
N PRO A 239 -13.59 28.78 -24.08
CA PRO A 239 -14.54 28.46 -23.02
C PRO A 239 -15.20 27.07 -23.14
N SER A 240 -15.29 26.53 -24.35
CA SER A 240 -15.79 25.17 -24.60
C SER A 240 -14.92 24.07 -24.00
N TYR A 241 -13.63 24.32 -23.79
CA TYR A 241 -12.69 23.36 -23.22
C TYR A 241 -12.82 23.26 -21.70
N ASP A 242 -13.11 24.39 -21.03
CA ASP A 242 -13.21 24.47 -19.57
C ASP A 242 -14.26 23.49 -19.03
N LEU A 243 -15.43 23.43 -19.65
CA LEU A 243 -16.50 22.52 -19.26
C LEU A 243 -16.11 21.04 -19.43
N ASN A 244 -15.39 20.70 -20.50
CA ASN A 244 -14.99 19.32 -20.76
C ASN A 244 -13.85 18.88 -19.84
N ILE A 245 -12.88 19.76 -19.60
CA ILE A 245 -11.81 19.55 -18.63
C ILE A 245 -12.40 19.39 -17.22
N SER A 246 -13.32 20.27 -16.82
CA SER A 246 -14.04 20.19 -15.53
C SER A 246 -14.76 18.85 -15.37
N LYS A 247 -15.46 18.37 -16.40
CA LYS A 247 -16.13 17.05 -16.37
C LYS A 247 -15.14 15.90 -16.20
N ILE A 248 -14.00 15.95 -16.89
CA ILE A 248 -12.94 14.93 -16.77
C ILE A 248 -12.41 14.92 -15.33
N ILE A 249 -12.08 16.08 -14.76
CA ILE A 249 -11.55 16.20 -13.41
C ILE A 249 -12.60 15.80 -12.35
N SER A 250 -13.86 16.20 -12.53
CA SER A 250 -14.97 15.82 -11.64
C SER A 250 -15.22 14.32 -11.63
N ARG A 251 -15.14 13.66 -12.79
CA ARG A 251 -15.26 12.20 -12.89
C ARG A 251 -14.12 11.49 -12.17
N VAL A 252 -12.89 11.99 -12.30
CA VAL A 252 -11.74 11.44 -11.57
C VAL A 252 -11.84 11.68 -10.07
N LYS A 253 -12.42 12.80 -9.63
CA LYS A 253 -12.69 13.09 -8.20
C LYS A 253 -13.63 12.08 -7.54
N SER A 254 -14.54 11.50 -8.32
CA SER A 254 -15.55 10.54 -7.87
C SER A 254 -15.09 9.07 -7.86
N ILE A 255 -13.92 8.78 -8.43
CA ILE A 255 -13.25 7.46 -8.44
C ILE A 255 -12.33 7.37 -7.23
#